data_AF-B8BWG6-F1
#
_entry.id   AF-B8BWG6-F1
#
_cell.length_a   1.000
_cell.length_b   1.000
_cell.length_c   1.000
_cell.angle_alpha   90.00
_cell.angle_beta   90.00
_cell.angle_gamma   90.00
#
_symmetry.space_group_name_H-M   'P 1'
#
loop_
_entity.id
_entity.type
_entity.pdbx_description
1 polymer ?
#
loop_
_entity_poly.entity_id
_entity_poly.type
_entity_poly.pdbx_seq_one_letter_code
_entity_poly.pdbx_strand_id
1 'polypeptide(L)'
;MSERPSGGKTSHAIELVRSNAPISALQVTAFDPSSIDKGVLVGAHPRLGELIAEEVLKRGLLKDVLPLKNGFELGPVNDFSNDKKKKTKATADASSKKRKATTATNNDSETTSDTGSRQDLQINMRQQVTLGDSRVDFQMTLTDPKSNASHRVIFEVKNVVCADYEAGTEPVKSGANHCVVVAQTTVSDGNNKEQYQRTALFPWAKSRSQMFEGQKVCSARALKHLKNLEHLLSKCDVTPVVLFVVNRSDCESIRACHEACPVFKEVLEEVVKKGVKALGVRVRWIGGECFFDGIVPVIV
;
A
#
# COMPACT_ATOMS: atom_id res chain seq x y z
N MET A 1 -2.66 7.72 -19.50
CA MET A 1 -2.90 9.04 -18.87
C MET A 1 -4.36 9.11 -18.51
N SER A 2 -4.72 9.78 -17.40
CA SER A 2 -6.12 10.00 -17.02
C SER A 2 -6.50 11.47 -17.20
N GLU A 3 -7.77 11.72 -17.56
CA GLU A 3 -8.33 13.07 -17.61
C GLU A 3 -8.61 13.59 -16.19
N ARG A 4 -8.38 14.89 -15.99
CA ARG A 4 -8.68 15.57 -14.73
C ARG A 4 -10.01 16.34 -14.83
N PRO A 5 -10.71 16.55 -13.69
CA PRO A 5 -11.90 17.38 -13.66
C PRO A 5 -11.64 18.78 -14.22
N SER A 6 -12.66 19.36 -14.87
CA SER A 6 -12.63 20.73 -15.38
C SER A 6 -12.30 21.75 -14.27
N GLY A 7 -11.49 22.76 -14.59
CA GLY A 7 -11.08 23.82 -13.65
C GLY A 7 -9.72 23.61 -12.99
N GLY A 8 -9.02 22.50 -13.28
CA GLY A 8 -7.63 22.30 -12.88
C GLY A 8 -6.62 22.95 -13.83
N LYS A 9 -5.39 23.17 -13.35
CA LYS A 9 -4.27 23.71 -14.17
C LYS A 9 -3.81 22.76 -15.29
N THR A 10 -4.12 21.46 -15.17
CA THR A 10 -3.75 20.44 -16.15
C THR A 10 -4.97 19.59 -16.49
N SER A 11 -5.14 19.27 -17.77
CA SER A 11 -6.23 18.40 -18.26
C SER A 11 -5.93 16.92 -18.06
N HIS A 12 -4.65 16.54 -17.88
CA HIS A 12 -4.21 15.15 -17.78
C HIS A 12 -3.28 14.91 -16.60
N ALA A 13 -3.19 13.64 -16.19
CA ALA A 13 -2.16 13.12 -15.29
C ALA A 13 -1.47 11.89 -15.89
N ILE A 14 -0.15 11.78 -15.68
CA ILE A 14 0.60 10.56 -15.94
C ILE A 14 0.42 9.67 -14.72
N GLU A 15 -0.26 8.54 -14.92
CA GLU A 15 -0.51 7.54 -13.87
C GLU A 15 0.46 6.37 -13.96
N LEU A 16 0.64 5.85 -15.17
CA LEU A 16 1.49 4.70 -15.44
C LEU A 16 2.67 5.13 -16.31
N VAL A 17 3.84 4.59 -15.99
CA VAL A 17 5.05 4.67 -16.83
C VAL A 17 5.52 3.28 -17.15
N ARG A 18 6.10 3.08 -18.34
CA ARG A 18 6.72 1.81 -18.72
C ARG A 18 8.19 1.85 -18.35
N SER A 19 8.63 0.87 -17.57
CA SER A 19 10.03 0.68 -17.20
C SER A 19 10.67 -0.40 -18.07
N ASN A 20 11.89 -0.14 -18.54
CA ASN A 20 12.73 -1.13 -19.21
C ASN A 20 13.36 -2.05 -18.15
N ALA A 21 12.53 -2.78 -17.41
CA ALA A 21 13.04 -3.83 -16.55
C ALA A 21 13.37 -5.05 -17.44
N PRO A 22 14.61 -5.59 -17.41
CA PRO A 22 14.85 -6.90 -17.99
C PRO A 22 13.88 -7.89 -17.34
N ILE A 23 13.03 -8.52 -18.16
CA ILE A 23 12.16 -9.60 -17.72
C ILE A 23 13.10 -10.74 -17.35
N SER A 24 13.36 -10.95 -16.06
CA SER A 24 14.04 -12.17 -15.64
C SER A 24 13.17 -13.35 -16.12
N ALA A 25 13.81 -14.34 -16.73
CA ALA A 25 13.16 -15.38 -17.55
C ALA A 25 12.15 -16.29 -16.82
N LEU A 26 11.82 -16.02 -15.55
CA LEU A 26 11.02 -16.89 -14.67
C LEU A 26 9.51 -16.65 -14.69
N GLN A 27 8.99 -15.62 -15.37
CA GLN A 27 7.54 -15.34 -15.39
C GLN A 27 6.83 -15.61 -16.73
N VAL A 28 7.49 -16.26 -17.70
CA VAL A 28 6.86 -16.59 -18.99
C VAL A 28 6.31 -18.02 -18.95
N THR A 29 5.22 -18.27 -18.22
CA THR A 29 4.48 -19.55 -18.32
C THR A 29 3.51 -19.60 -19.51
N ALA A 30 3.44 -18.54 -20.31
CA ALA A 30 2.81 -18.54 -21.64
C ALA A 30 3.64 -17.67 -22.59
N PHE A 31 4.43 -18.32 -23.45
CA PHE A 31 5.29 -17.67 -24.43
C PHE A 31 4.43 -17.03 -25.53
N ASP A 32 4.24 -15.72 -25.45
CA ASP A 32 3.77 -14.88 -26.56
C ASP A 32 5.00 -14.17 -27.14
N PRO A 33 5.50 -14.59 -28.32
CA PRO A 33 6.70 -14.00 -28.94
C PRO A 33 6.57 -12.50 -29.28
N SER A 34 5.37 -11.90 -29.17
CA SER A 34 5.18 -10.45 -29.29
C SER A 34 5.53 -9.66 -28.00
N SER A 35 5.97 -10.33 -26.92
CA SER A 35 6.16 -9.71 -25.60
C SER A 35 7.53 -9.08 -25.34
N ILE A 36 8.46 -9.15 -26.29
CA ILE A 36 9.84 -8.64 -26.14
C ILE A 36 9.89 -7.11 -25.99
N ASP A 37 8.81 -6.39 -26.36
CA ASP A 37 8.65 -4.93 -26.18
C ASP A 37 7.89 -4.52 -24.89
N LYS A 38 7.48 -5.47 -24.05
CA LYS A 38 6.49 -5.24 -22.97
C LYS A 38 7.16 -5.03 -21.62
N GLY A 39 7.93 -3.94 -21.47
CA GLY A 39 8.46 -3.50 -20.16
C GLY A 39 7.37 -3.36 -19.08
N VAL A 40 7.77 -3.31 -17.80
CA VAL A 40 6.85 -3.33 -16.65
C VAL A 40 6.10 -2.00 -16.53
N LEU A 41 4.79 -2.06 -16.31
CA LEU A 41 3.98 -0.87 -15.99
C LEU A 41 4.10 -0.53 -14.51
N VAL A 42 4.48 0.71 -14.22
CA VAL A 42 4.71 1.24 -12.86
C VAL A 42 3.72 2.37 -12.57
N GLY A 43 3.00 2.29 -11.45
CA GLY A 43 2.09 3.34 -10.99
C GLY A 43 2.83 4.54 -10.39
N ALA A 44 3.25 5.46 -11.25
CA ALA A 44 4.07 6.62 -10.90
C ALA A 44 3.30 7.71 -10.13
N HIS A 45 1.97 7.78 -10.24
CA HIS A 45 1.22 8.86 -9.60
C HIS A 45 1.04 8.62 -8.09
N PRO A 46 1.42 9.56 -7.21
CA PRO A 46 1.40 9.36 -5.75
C PRO A 46 0.05 8.92 -5.18
N ARG A 47 -1.06 9.44 -5.72
CA ARG A 47 -2.43 9.07 -5.33
C ARG A 47 -2.75 7.58 -5.48
N LEU A 48 -2.09 6.88 -6.41
CA LEU A 48 -2.36 5.45 -6.64
C LEU A 48 -2.05 4.61 -5.41
N GLY A 49 -1.04 4.97 -4.60
CA GLY A 49 -0.71 4.24 -3.38
C GLY A 49 -1.90 4.17 -2.41
N GLU A 50 -2.54 5.32 -2.14
CA GLU A 50 -3.72 5.37 -1.26
C GLU A 50 -4.92 4.64 -1.86
N LEU A 51 -5.19 4.78 -3.17
CA LEU A 51 -6.31 4.09 -3.83
C LEU A 51 -6.16 2.58 -3.82
N ILE A 52 -4.94 2.09 -4.06
CA ILE A 52 -4.63 0.65 -4.00
C ILE A 52 -4.78 0.15 -2.56
N ALA A 53 -4.21 0.86 -1.59
CA ALA A 53 -4.32 0.50 -0.18
C ALA A 53 -5.79 0.45 0.26
N GLU A 54 -6.61 1.42 -0.15
CA GLU A 54 -8.05 1.44 0.13
C GLU A 54 -8.74 0.16 -0.35
N GLU A 55 -8.49 -0.26 -1.59
CA GLU A 55 -9.11 -1.47 -2.14
C GLU A 55 -8.59 -2.75 -1.49
N VAL A 56 -7.29 -2.82 -1.19
CA VAL A 56 -6.67 -3.93 -0.44
C VAL A 56 -7.30 -4.09 0.93
N LEU A 57 -7.49 -2.99 1.66
CA LEU A 57 -8.08 -2.98 3.00
C LEU A 57 -9.57 -3.31 2.97
N LYS A 58 -10.35 -2.69 2.05
CA LYS A 58 -11.79 -2.97 1.90
C LYS A 58 -12.08 -4.44 1.65
N ARG A 59 -11.27 -5.09 0.83
CA ARG A 59 -11.42 -6.50 0.45
C ARG A 59 -10.83 -7.46 1.49
N GLY A 60 -10.16 -6.96 2.53
CA GLY A 60 -9.56 -7.79 3.57
C GLY A 60 -8.37 -8.62 3.10
N LEU A 61 -7.64 -8.18 2.06
CA LEU A 61 -6.56 -8.96 1.45
C LEU A 61 -5.30 -9.10 2.32
N LEU A 62 -5.29 -8.47 3.50
CA LEU A 62 -4.20 -8.55 4.48
C LEU A 62 -4.48 -9.50 5.65
N LYS A 63 -5.63 -10.20 5.63
CA LYS A 63 -6.09 -11.05 6.74
C LYS A 63 -4.99 -12.00 7.24
N ASP A 64 -4.35 -12.71 6.33
CA ASP A 64 -3.45 -13.81 6.68
C ASP A 64 -2.03 -13.36 7.04
N VAL A 65 -1.70 -12.09 6.78
CA VAL A 65 -0.34 -11.55 6.98
C VAL A 65 -0.24 -10.52 8.11
N LEU A 66 -1.37 -10.09 8.67
CA LEU A 66 -1.39 -9.17 9.80
C LEU A 66 -2.09 -9.80 11.01
N PRO A 67 -1.37 -10.63 11.79
CA PRO A 67 -1.92 -11.15 13.03
C PRO A 67 -2.16 -9.99 14.01
N LEU A 68 -3.38 -9.89 14.52
CA LEU A 68 -3.74 -8.92 15.56
C LEU A 68 -3.76 -9.61 16.93
N LYS A 69 -3.68 -8.80 17.98
CA LYS A 69 -3.76 -9.29 19.35
C LYS A 69 -5.20 -9.62 19.73
N ASN A 70 -5.37 -10.37 20.82
CA ASN A 70 -6.66 -10.60 21.48
C ASN A 70 -7.74 -11.24 20.60
N GLY A 71 -7.35 -12.09 19.65
CA GLY A 71 -8.29 -12.82 18.79
C GLY A 71 -8.96 -11.98 17.70
N PHE A 72 -8.59 -10.71 17.55
CA PHE A 72 -9.05 -9.91 16.42
C PHE A 72 -8.41 -10.43 15.12
N GLU A 73 -9.19 -10.45 14.04
CA GLU A 73 -8.72 -10.76 12.70
C GLU A 73 -9.18 -9.68 11.73
N LEU A 74 -8.29 -9.27 10.82
CA LEU A 74 -8.71 -8.44 9.71
C LEU A 74 -9.68 -9.21 8.79
N GLY A 75 -10.53 -8.46 8.11
CA GLY A 75 -11.45 -8.98 7.12
C GLY A 75 -11.97 -7.86 6.23
N PRO A 76 -12.88 -8.18 5.31
CA PRO A 76 -13.52 -7.17 4.48
C PRO A 76 -14.25 -6.13 5.34
N VAL A 77 -14.20 -4.88 4.91
CA VAL A 77 -14.98 -3.80 5.55
C VAL A 77 -16.46 -4.08 5.31
N ASN A 78 -17.23 -4.21 6.39
CA ASN A 78 -18.64 -4.58 6.34
C ASN A 78 -19.58 -3.49 6.87
N ASP A 79 -19.03 -2.40 7.41
CA ASP A 79 -19.79 -1.23 7.83
C ASP A 79 -19.29 0.03 7.11
N PHE A 80 -20.03 0.41 6.06
CA PHE A 80 -19.82 1.67 5.37
C PHE A 80 -20.61 2.77 6.08
N SER A 81 -20.08 3.26 7.20
CA SER A 81 -20.50 4.57 7.72
C SER A 81 -20.11 5.64 6.70
N ASN A 82 -21.02 5.92 5.77
CA ASN A 82 -20.83 6.82 4.66
C ASN A 82 -20.89 8.27 5.16
N ASP A 83 -19.82 8.74 5.83
CA ASP A 83 -19.73 10.09 6.40
C ASP A 83 -19.86 11.21 5.34
N LYS A 84 -19.83 10.86 4.05
CA LYS A 84 -20.08 11.80 2.94
C LYS A 84 -21.56 12.16 2.71
N LYS A 85 -22.54 11.50 3.37
CA LYS A 85 -23.97 11.81 3.15
C LYS A 85 -24.59 12.82 4.13
N LYS A 86 -23.86 13.33 5.13
CA LYS A 86 -24.45 14.21 6.17
C LYS A 86 -24.27 15.71 5.96
N LYS A 87 -23.77 16.17 4.80
CA LYS A 87 -23.60 17.61 4.49
C LYS A 87 -24.59 18.22 3.48
N THR A 88 -25.57 17.46 3.01
CA THR A 88 -26.63 17.97 2.11
C THR A 88 -28.01 17.52 2.60
N LYS A 89 -28.40 17.96 3.80
CA LYS A 89 -29.81 17.96 4.20
C LYS A 89 -30.10 19.05 5.24
N ALA A 90 -29.89 20.29 4.84
CA ALA A 90 -30.42 21.46 5.51
C ALA A 90 -30.71 22.52 4.44
N THR A 91 -31.82 22.33 3.73
CA THR A 91 -32.70 23.32 3.04
C THR A 91 -33.31 22.69 1.78
N ALA A 92 -34.57 22.27 1.89
CA ALA A 92 -35.60 22.32 0.85
C ALA A 92 -36.77 21.47 1.33
N ASP A 93 -37.72 22.15 1.95
CA ASP A 93 -39.08 21.64 2.10
C ASP A 93 -39.82 21.68 0.76
N ALA A 94 -40.89 20.89 0.73
CA ALA A 94 -42.08 20.99 -0.11
C ALA A 94 -42.16 20.17 -1.42
N SER A 95 -43.06 19.19 -1.33
CA SER A 95 -43.99 18.70 -2.37
C SER A 95 -43.50 17.61 -3.34
N SER A 96 -44.02 16.39 -3.18
CA SER A 96 -45.16 15.87 -3.95
C SER A 96 -45.27 14.34 -3.87
N LYS A 97 -46.52 13.89 -3.71
CA LYS A 97 -46.98 12.49 -3.74
C LYS A 97 -46.77 11.87 -5.13
N LYS A 98 -46.28 10.63 -5.21
CA LYS A 98 -46.94 9.57 -5.99
C LYS A 98 -46.45 8.16 -5.63
N ARG A 99 -47.41 7.30 -5.28
CA ARG A 99 -47.30 5.85 -5.14
C ARG A 99 -47.02 5.19 -6.51
N LYS A 100 -46.18 4.16 -6.54
CA LYS A 100 -46.47 2.92 -7.28
C LYS A 100 -45.64 1.77 -6.71
N ALA A 101 -46.33 0.68 -6.41
CA ALA A 101 -45.80 -0.60 -5.97
C ALA A 101 -45.33 -1.42 -7.18
N THR A 102 -44.27 -2.22 -7.00
CA THR A 102 -44.08 -3.45 -7.76
C THR A 102 -43.28 -4.48 -6.95
N THR A 103 -43.87 -5.66 -6.98
CA THR A 103 -43.65 -6.98 -6.37
C THR A 103 -42.23 -7.56 -6.44
N ALA A 104 -41.95 -8.38 -5.44
CA ALA A 104 -40.77 -9.23 -5.21
C ALA A 104 -40.58 -10.37 -6.24
N THR A 105 -39.36 -10.89 -6.28
CA THR A 105 -39.08 -12.34 -6.43
C THR A 105 -37.79 -12.69 -5.69
N ASN A 106 -37.94 -13.59 -4.72
CA ASN A 106 -36.87 -14.38 -4.10
C ASN A 106 -36.28 -15.36 -5.12
N ASN A 107 -35.04 -15.78 -4.88
CA ASN A 107 -34.66 -17.19 -4.93
C ASN A 107 -33.40 -17.43 -4.10
N ASP A 108 -33.61 -18.19 -3.03
CA ASP A 108 -32.71 -19.13 -2.36
C ASP A 108 -31.98 -20.03 -3.38
N SER A 109 -30.96 -20.82 -3.11
CA SER A 109 -29.94 -21.04 -2.08
C SER A 109 -29.22 -22.29 -2.60
N GLU A 110 -27.90 -22.45 -2.45
CA GLU A 110 -27.37 -23.73 -1.98
C GLU A 110 -25.90 -23.64 -1.61
N THR A 111 -25.56 -24.54 -0.70
CA THR A 111 -24.62 -24.40 0.40
C THR A 111 -23.60 -25.51 0.28
N THR A 112 -22.33 -25.24 0.58
CA THR A 112 -21.42 -26.28 1.09
C THR A 112 -20.56 -25.71 2.22
N SER A 113 -20.90 -26.14 3.44
CA SER A 113 -20.07 -26.66 4.57
C SER A 113 -18.54 -26.47 4.48
N ASP A 114 -17.73 -26.21 5.51
CA ASP A 114 -17.82 -26.25 6.98
C ASP A 114 -16.50 -25.66 7.55
N THR A 115 -16.45 -25.42 8.86
CA THR A 115 -15.31 -25.22 9.80
C THR A 115 -15.08 -23.81 10.38
N GLY A 116 -15.38 -23.69 11.68
CA GLY A 116 -14.91 -22.63 12.58
C GLY A 116 -15.88 -21.44 12.69
N SER A 117 -16.48 -21.26 13.86
CA SER A 117 -17.37 -20.13 14.18
C SER A 117 -16.69 -18.79 13.89
N ARG A 118 -16.95 -18.24 12.71
CA ARG A 118 -16.47 -16.94 12.27
C ARG A 118 -17.00 -15.91 13.26
N GLN A 119 -16.12 -15.26 14.00
CA GLN A 119 -16.54 -14.10 14.81
C GLN A 119 -16.96 -13.01 13.82
N ASP A 120 -18.25 -12.66 13.83
CA ASP A 120 -18.80 -11.57 13.02
C ASP A 120 -18.33 -10.22 13.62
N LEU A 121 -17.05 -9.91 13.43
CA LEU A 121 -16.50 -8.61 13.78
C LEU A 121 -17.10 -7.54 12.88
N GLN A 122 -17.50 -6.42 13.48
CA GLN A 122 -17.86 -5.22 12.75
C GLN A 122 -16.59 -4.47 12.40
N ILE A 123 -16.31 -4.33 11.11
CA ILE A 123 -15.09 -3.72 10.58
C ILE A 123 -15.47 -2.43 9.85
N ASN A 124 -15.08 -1.32 10.46
CA ASN A 124 -15.22 0.03 9.94
C ASN A 124 -13.87 0.56 9.44
N MET A 125 -13.87 1.35 8.37
CA MET A 125 -12.66 2.01 7.87
C MET A 125 -12.88 3.51 7.64
N ARG A 126 -11.94 4.33 8.10
CA ARG A 126 -11.91 5.79 7.88
C ARG A 126 -10.61 6.18 7.19
N GLN A 127 -10.68 7.22 6.36
CA GLN A 127 -9.53 7.77 5.64
C GLN A 127 -9.07 9.08 6.26
N GLN A 128 -7.77 9.39 6.11
CA GLN A 128 -7.19 10.70 6.41
C GLN A 128 -7.53 11.17 7.83
N VAL A 129 -7.37 10.28 8.81
CA VAL A 129 -7.73 10.51 10.21
C VAL A 129 -6.61 11.26 10.92
N THR A 130 -6.95 12.36 11.60
CA THR A 130 -5.98 13.10 12.43
C THR A 130 -5.86 12.44 13.81
N LEU A 131 -4.64 12.02 14.16
CA LEU A 131 -4.29 11.46 15.46
C LEU A 131 -3.14 12.29 16.05
N GLY A 132 -3.45 13.14 17.03
CA GLY A 132 -2.49 14.10 17.56
C GLY A 132 -2.12 15.15 16.51
N ASP A 133 -0.82 15.30 16.22
CA ASP A 133 -0.27 16.25 15.25
C ASP A 133 0.00 15.64 13.87
N SER A 134 -0.40 14.38 13.67
CA SER A 134 -0.21 13.62 12.45
C SER A 134 -1.54 13.19 11.84
N ARG A 135 -1.57 13.07 10.52
CA ARG A 135 -2.72 12.57 9.76
C ARG A 135 -2.31 11.25 9.14
N VAL A 136 -2.97 10.18 9.55
CA VAL A 136 -2.76 8.81 9.05
C VAL A 136 -3.70 8.52 7.89
N ASP A 137 -3.27 7.70 6.95
CA ASP A 137 -4.02 7.48 5.71
C ASP A 137 -5.29 6.66 5.96
N PHE A 138 -5.21 5.62 6.77
CA PHE A 138 -6.37 4.80 7.13
C PHE A 138 -6.39 4.41 8.60
N GLN A 139 -7.59 4.36 9.17
CA GLN A 139 -7.87 3.72 10.44
C GLN A 139 -8.97 2.67 10.22
N MET A 140 -8.68 1.42 10.56
CA MET A 140 -9.69 0.38 10.69
C MET A 140 -10.03 0.19 12.16
N THR A 141 -11.32 0.11 12.47
CA THR A 141 -11.82 -0.25 13.80
C THR A 141 -12.55 -1.58 13.69
N LEU A 142 -12.09 -2.57 14.44
CA LEU A 142 -12.69 -3.88 14.55
C LEU A 142 -13.41 -3.93 15.90
N THR A 143 -14.71 -4.20 15.91
CA THR A 143 -15.52 -4.28 17.12
C THR A 143 -16.14 -5.67 17.21
N ASP A 144 -15.96 -6.34 18.35
CA ASP A 144 -16.73 -7.54 18.67
C ASP A 144 -18.09 -7.11 19.27
N PRO A 145 -19.21 -7.33 18.57
CA PRO A 145 -20.52 -6.91 19.04
C PRO A 145 -20.98 -7.65 20.31
N LYS A 146 -20.39 -8.82 20.63
CA LYS A 146 -20.77 -9.59 21.81
C LYS A 146 -20.12 -9.05 23.08
N SER A 147 -18.85 -8.72 23.01
CA SER A 147 -18.08 -8.21 24.16
C SER A 147 -17.99 -6.68 24.22
N ASN A 148 -18.35 -5.99 23.14
CA ASN A 148 -18.04 -4.57 22.89
C ASN A 148 -16.53 -4.25 22.94
N ALA A 149 -15.67 -5.26 22.88
CA ALA A 149 -14.23 -5.03 22.73
C ALA A 149 -13.94 -4.45 21.35
N SER A 150 -12.99 -3.52 21.27
CA SER A 150 -12.57 -2.93 20.01
C SER A 150 -11.06 -2.91 19.87
N HIS A 151 -10.59 -3.09 18.65
CA HIS A 151 -9.19 -2.97 18.28
C HIS A 151 -9.05 -2.06 17.06
N ARG A 152 -8.03 -1.20 17.06
CA ARG A 152 -7.75 -0.28 15.96
C ARG A 152 -6.49 -0.70 15.23
N VAL A 153 -6.57 -0.67 13.91
CA VAL A 153 -5.40 -0.84 13.04
C VAL A 153 -5.19 0.46 12.28
N ILE A 154 -4.00 1.04 12.43
CA ILE A 154 -3.66 2.35 11.87
C ILE A 154 -2.66 2.15 10.76
N PHE A 155 -3.01 2.54 9.53
CA PHE A 155 -2.17 2.39 8.36
C PHE A 155 -1.63 3.74 7.89
N GLU A 156 -0.32 3.79 7.74
CA GLU A 156 0.41 4.82 6.99
C GLU A 156 0.87 4.21 5.66
N VAL A 157 0.50 4.81 4.54
CA VAL A 157 0.73 4.26 3.21
C VAL A 157 1.91 4.95 2.53
N LYS A 158 2.84 4.14 2.01
CA LYS A 158 3.95 4.61 1.19
C LYS A 158 3.82 4.04 -0.21
N ASN A 159 3.68 4.90 -1.22
CA ASN A 159 3.75 4.48 -2.62
C ASN A 159 5.20 4.25 -3.03
N VAL A 160 5.52 3.07 -3.54
CA VAL A 160 6.88 2.62 -3.83
C VAL A 160 6.98 2.27 -5.31
N VAL A 161 7.73 3.09 -6.03
CA VAL A 161 7.84 3.02 -7.50
C VAL A 161 9.27 2.71 -7.96
N CYS A 162 10.24 3.03 -7.11
CA CYS A 162 11.66 2.81 -7.38
C CYS A 162 12.07 1.38 -7.04
N ALA A 163 13.07 0.87 -7.74
CA ALA A 163 13.69 -0.42 -7.49
C ALA A 163 15.19 -0.35 -7.80
N ASP A 164 15.93 -1.33 -7.33
CA ASP A 164 17.32 -1.53 -7.73
C ASP A 164 17.44 -2.11 -9.14
N TYR A 165 18.66 -2.16 -9.66
CA TYR A 165 19.04 -2.79 -10.92
C TYR A 165 19.96 -3.99 -10.67
N GLU A 166 19.87 -4.99 -11.53
CA GLU A 166 20.87 -6.06 -11.59
C GLU A 166 22.22 -5.46 -11.97
N ALA A 167 23.29 -5.90 -11.30
CA ALA A 167 24.64 -5.43 -11.61
C ALA A 167 25.01 -5.70 -13.07
N GLY A 168 25.47 -4.66 -13.77
CA GLY A 168 25.79 -4.68 -15.19
C GLY A 168 24.61 -4.33 -16.11
N THR A 169 23.39 -4.19 -15.58
CA THR A 169 22.19 -3.80 -16.36
C THR A 169 21.75 -2.37 -16.07
N GLU A 170 22.39 -1.71 -15.10
CA GLU A 170 22.00 -0.39 -14.67
C GLU A 170 22.27 0.69 -15.73
N PRO A 171 21.42 1.72 -15.83
CA PRO A 171 21.67 2.81 -16.75
C PRO A 171 22.89 3.62 -16.34
N VAL A 172 23.62 4.14 -17.33
CA VAL A 172 24.73 5.07 -17.08
C VAL A 172 24.21 6.31 -16.36
N LYS A 173 24.82 6.64 -15.21
CA LYS A 173 24.47 7.86 -14.47
C LYS A 173 24.72 9.08 -15.35
N SER A 174 23.69 9.89 -15.53
CA SER A 174 23.74 11.12 -16.35
C SER A 174 24.15 12.36 -15.53
N GLY A 175 24.43 12.19 -14.24
CA GLY A 175 24.93 13.23 -13.34
C GLY A 175 24.80 12.85 -11.87
N ALA A 176 25.29 13.72 -10.97
CA ALA A 176 25.30 13.49 -9.53
C ALA A 176 23.91 13.24 -8.91
N ASN A 177 22.86 13.74 -9.56
CA ASN A 177 21.46 13.59 -9.13
C ASN A 177 20.73 12.43 -9.83
N HIS A 178 21.39 11.67 -10.72
CA HIS A 178 20.83 10.47 -11.33
C HIS A 178 21.06 9.29 -10.37
N CYS A 179 20.05 9.01 -9.56
CA CYS A 179 20.09 7.93 -8.58
C CYS A 179 19.86 6.59 -9.29
N VAL A 180 20.94 5.82 -9.36
CA VAL A 180 20.97 4.45 -9.85
C VAL A 180 21.46 3.61 -8.69
N VAL A 181 20.59 2.72 -8.21
CA VAL A 181 20.89 1.78 -7.11
C VAL A 181 21.07 0.41 -7.74
N VAL A 182 22.23 -0.19 -7.53
CA VAL A 182 22.55 -1.53 -8.00
C VAL A 182 22.36 -2.49 -6.84
N ALA A 183 21.77 -3.64 -7.11
CA ALA A 183 21.57 -4.68 -6.12
C ALA A 183 22.91 -5.12 -5.54
N GLN A 184 22.94 -5.38 -4.23
CA GLN A 184 24.13 -5.94 -3.61
C GLN A 184 24.24 -7.40 -4.06
N THR A 185 25.34 -7.75 -4.72
CA THR A 185 25.61 -9.12 -5.14
C THR A 185 25.71 -9.97 -3.88
N THR A 186 24.78 -10.91 -3.68
CA THR A 186 24.97 -11.94 -2.66
C THR A 186 26.14 -12.80 -3.12
N VAL A 187 27.19 -12.85 -2.29
CA VAL A 187 28.38 -13.65 -2.57
C VAL A 187 27.92 -15.11 -2.56
N SER A 188 27.91 -15.75 -3.72
CA SER A 188 27.54 -17.15 -3.87
C SER A 188 28.55 -18.02 -3.15
N ASP A 189 28.17 -18.59 -2.01
CA ASP A 189 28.86 -19.73 -1.41
C ASP A 189 28.69 -20.92 -2.36
N GLY A 190 29.76 -21.20 -3.13
CA GLY A 190 30.00 -22.43 -3.90
C GLY A 190 28.77 -23.17 -4.46
N ASN A 191 28.50 -22.96 -5.76
CA ASN A 191 27.62 -23.72 -6.66
C ASN A 191 26.16 -23.27 -6.88
N ASN A 192 25.60 -22.33 -6.11
CA ASN A 192 24.34 -21.69 -6.49
C ASN A 192 24.56 -20.18 -6.62
N LYS A 193 24.64 -19.68 -7.87
CA LYS A 193 24.44 -18.24 -8.11
C LYS A 193 23.01 -17.94 -7.70
N GLU A 194 22.83 -17.24 -6.59
CA GLU A 194 21.52 -16.68 -6.27
C GLU A 194 21.09 -15.81 -7.43
N GLN A 195 19.94 -16.14 -8.00
CA GLN A 195 19.38 -15.39 -9.10
C GLN A 195 18.95 -14.01 -8.60
N TYR A 196 19.32 -12.95 -9.32
CA TYR A 196 18.93 -11.60 -8.97
C TYR A 196 17.40 -11.51 -8.80
N GLN A 197 17.00 -11.02 -7.63
CA GLN A 197 15.63 -10.65 -7.32
C GLN A 197 15.58 -9.15 -7.10
N ARG A 198 14.79 -8.46 -7.93
CA ARG A 198 14.66 -7.02 -7.87
C ARG A 198 13.97 -6.60 -6.57
N THR A 199 14.55 -5.61 -5.91
CA THR A 199 14.04 -5.08 -4.64
C THR A 199 13.47 -3.69 -4.84
N ALA A 200 12.26 -3.46 -4.35
CA ALA A 200 11.64 -2.14 -4.32
C ALA A 200 12.30 -1.24 -3.26
N LEU A 201 12.38 0.06 -3.53
CA LEU A 201 13.16 1.00 -2.72
C LEU A 201 12.33 2.22 -2.27
N PHE A 202 12.35 2.49 -0.96
CA PHE A 202 11.73 3.68 -0.37
C PHE A 202 12.57 4.26 0.79
N PRO A 203 12.61 5.59 1.03
CA PRO A 203 12.14 6.64 0.15
C PRO A 203 13.13 6.88 -1.00
N TRP A 204 12.64 7.55 -2.04
CA TRP A 204 13.49 8.07 -3.10
C TRP A 204 13.23 9.55 -3.28
N ALA A 205 14.30 10.33 -3.42
CA ALA A 205 14.21 11.74 -3.78
C ALA A 205 15.48 12.17 -4.51
N LYS A 206 15.33 13.12 -5.44
CA LYS A 206 16.43 13.72 -6.20
C LYS A 206 17.43 14.47 -5.31
N SER A 207 17.01 14.96 -4.13
CA SER A 207 17.86 15.69 -3.19
C SER A 207 17.56 15.30 -1.73
N ARG A 208 18.60 15.38 -0.88
CA ARG A 208 18.48 15.36 0.59
C ARG A 208 18.43 16.78 1.15
N SER A 209 17.51 17.60 0.64
CA SER A 209 17.40 19.00 1.03
C SER A 209 16.55 19.22 2.29
N GLN A 210 15.89 18.18 2.78
CA GLN A 210 15.12 18.23 4.02
C GLN A 210 16.01 17.85 5.20
N MET A 211 15.65 18.33 6.39
CA MET A 211 16.34 18.03 7.64
C MET A 211 15.40 17.27 8.58
N PHE A 212 15.94 16.27 9.26
CA PHE A 212 15.27 15.58 10.36
C PHE A 212 16.31 15.38 11.47
N GLU A 213 16.04 15.93 12.66
CA GLU A 213 16.93 15.85 13.82
C GLU A 213 18.39 16.22 13.49
N GLY A 214 18.59 17.30 12.73
CA GLY A 214 19.92 17.79 12.35
C GLY A 214 20.59 17.02 11.20
N GLN A 215 19.97 15.97 10.65
CA GLN A 215 20.51 15.19 9.55
C GLN A 215 19.78 15.44 8.23
N LYS A 216 20.50 15.37 7.10
CA LYS A 216 19.93 15.51 5.76
C LYS A 216 19.20 14.24 5.34
N VAL A 217 17.95 14.39 4.92
CA VAL A 217 17.05 13.27 4.60
C VAL A 217 16.27 13.50 3.30
N CYS A 218 15.80 12.42 2.68
CA CYS A 218 14.93 12.50 1.51
C CYS A 218 13.51 12.99 1.87
N SER A 219 13.01 12.60 3.04
CA SER A 219 11.65 12.96 3.48
C SER A 219 11.56 13.02 5.00
N ALA A 220 11.63 14.24 5.55
CA ALA A 220 11.38 14.50 6.97
C ALA A 220 9.93 14.13 7.34
N ARG A 221 9.00 14.28 6.40
CA ARG A 221 7.60 13.86 6.57
C ARG A 221 7.47 12.35 6.79
N ALA A 222 8.16 11.54 5.98
CA ALA A 222 8.10 10.08 6.13
C ALA A 222 8.65 9.62 7.50
N LEU A 223 9.75 10.23 7.95
CA LEU A 223 10.34 9.96 9.26
C LEU A 223 9.41 10.36 10.42
N LYS A 224 8.80 11.55 10.35
CA LYS A 224 7.80 11.99 11.33
C LYS A 224 6.64 11.01 11.42
N HIS A 225 6.17 10.48 10.29
CA HIS A 225 5.06 9.52 10.28
C HIS A 225 5.46 8.19 10.94
N LEU A 226 6.68 7.69 10.72
CA LEU A 226 7.19 6.49 11.41
C LEU A 226 7.27 6.70 12.93
N LYS A 227 7.80 7.85 13.39
CA LYS A 227 7.84 8.17 14.83
C LYS A 227 6.45 8.34 15.43
N ASN A 228 5.49 8.87 14.67
CA ASN A 228 4.09 8.92 15.12
C ASN A 228 3.49 7.51 15.25
N LEU A 229 3.77 6.59 14.32
CA LEU A 229 3.35 5.18 14.45
C LEU A 229 3.96 4.52 15.69
N GLU A 230 5.24 4.78 15.96
CA GLU A 230 5.92 4.31 17.17
C GLU A 230 5.22 4.79 18.44
N HIS A 231 4.86 6.08 18.52
CA HIS A 231 4.13 6.64 19.66
C HIS A 231 2.78 5.95 19.92
N LEU A 232 2.11 5.46 18.86
CA LEU A 232 0.83 4.75 18.99
C LEU A 232 0.96 3.37 19.65
N LEU A 233 2.16 2.79 19.72
CA LEU A 233 2.41 1.52 20.42
C LEU A 233 2.14 1.60 21.93
N SER A 234 2.17 2.80 22.51
CA SER A 234 1.81 3.02 23.92
C SER A 234 0.34 2.72 24.23
N LYS A 235 -0.51 2.58 23.20
CA LYS A 235 -1.94 2.28 23.32
C LYS A 235 -2.17 0.77 23.17
N CYS A 236 -2.79 0.15 24.15
CA CYS A 236 -2.99 -1.30 24.19
C CYS A 236 -3.94 -1.85 23.11
N ASP A 237 -4.81 -1.00 22.55
CA ASP A 237 -5.85 -1.33 21.57
C ASP A 237 -5.47 -0.95 20.13
N VAL A 238 -4.18 -0.69 19.86
CA VAL A 238 -3.72 -0.20 18.56
C VAL A 238 -2.66 -1.11 17.96
N THR A 239 -2.80 -1.39 16.66
CA THR A 239 -1.73 -1.95 15.82
C THR A 239 -1.34 -0.93 14.76
N PRO A 240 -0.21 -0.22 14.93
CA PRO A 240 0.30 0.67 13.91
C PRO A 240 1.01 -0.12 12.80
N VAL A 241 0.73 0.25 11.55
CA VAL A 241 1.23 -0.41 10.34
C VAL A 241 1.77 0.64 9.38
N VAL A 242 2.99 0.45 8.89
CA VAL A 242 3.46 1.08 7.66
C VAL A 242 3.23 0.11 6.51
N LEU A 243 2.38 0.52 5.55
CA LEU A 243 2.01 -0.27 4.38
C LEU A 243 2.71 0.30 3.15
N PHE A 244 3.66 -0.47 2.62
CA PHE A 244 4.35 -0.15 1.38
C PHE A 244 3.59 -0.74 0.20
N VAL A 245 3.06 0.12 -0.66
CA VAL A 245 2.45 -0.28 -1.93
C VAL A 245 3.53 -0.27 -3.00
N VAL A 246 4.05 -1.46 -3.31
CA VAL A 246 4.99 -1.71 -4.40
C VAL A 246 4.22 -1.67 -5.71
N ASN A 247 4.23 -0.49 -6.34
CA ASN A 247 3.38 -0.13 -7.45
C ASN A 247 3.95 -0.56 -8.80
N ARG A 248 4.43 -1.81 -8.86
CA ARG A 248 5.10 -2.49 -9.97
C ARG A 248 5.15 -3.99 -9.68
N SER A 249 5.09 -4.84 -10.70
CA SER A 249 4.97 -6.30 -10.53
C SER A 249 6.30 -7.05 -10.49
N ASP A 250 7.41 -6.38 -10.77
CA ASP A 250 8.71 -7.00 -10.99
C ASP A 250 9.63 -6.92 -9.77
N CYS A 251 9.10 -6.67 -8.56
CA CYS A 251 9.86 -6.67 -7.33
C CYS A 251 9.44 -7.84 -6.44
N GLU A 252 10.38 -8.58 -5.87
CA GLU A 252 10.09 -9.70 -4.97
C GLU A 252 10.18 -9.33 -3.49
N SER A 253 10.69 -8.14 -3.19
CA SER A 253 10.82 -7.62 -1.84
C SER A 253 10.80 -6.09 -1.84
N ILE A 254 10.76 -5.49 -0.65
CA ILE A 254 11.00 -4.07 -0.45
C ILE A 254 11.99 -3.85 0.68
N ARG A 255 12.86 -2.85 0.54
CA ARG A 255 13.71 -2.35 1.62
C ARG A 255 13.77 -0.83 1.69
N ALA A 256 14.30 -0.35 2.81
CA ALA A 256 14.73 1.04 2.88
C ALA A 256 15.86 1.33 1.88
N CYS A 257 15.75 2.44 1.14
CA CYS A 257 16.80 2.92 0.24
C CYS A 257 17.89 3.62 1.04
N HIS A 258 18.76 2.85 1.70
CA HIS A 258 19.82 3.36 2.57
C HIS A 258 20.84 4.22 1.80
N GLU A 259 21.01 3.97 0.50
CA GLU A 259 21.84 4.76 -0.40
C GLU A 259 21.30 6.19 -0.56
N ALA A 260 19.97 6.34 -0.61
CA ALA A 260 19.32 7.63 -0.70
C ALA A 260 19.13 8.28 0.69
N CYS A 261 18.76 7.51 1.71
CA CYS A 261 18.38 8.02 3.01
C CYS A 261 18.72 7.02 4.14
N PRO A 262 19.98 6.99 4.62
CA PRO A 262 20.40 6.05 5.67
C PRO A 262 19.61 6.23 6.97
N VAL A 263 19.30 7.47 7.35
CA VAL A 263 18.45 7.80 8.52
C VAL A 263 17.08 7.13 8.46
N PHE A 264 16.49 6.99 7.25
CA PHE A 264 15.20 6.33 7.12
C PHE A 264 15.29 4.83 7.37
N LYS A 265 16.39 4.19 6.92
CA LYS A 265 16.66 2.78 7.21
C LYS A 265 16.72 2.57 8.74
N GLU A 266 17.56 3.34 9.42
CA GLU A 266 17.75 3.23 10.88
C GLU A 266 16.44 3.42 11.65
N VAL A 267 15.66 4.45 11.29
CA VAL A 267 14.36 4.70 11.93
C VAL A 267 13.35 3.59 11.62
N LEU A 268 13.32 3.07 10.40
CA LEU A 268 12.43 1.94 10.05
C LEU A 268 12.79 0.69 10.87
N GLU A 269 14.07 0.34 10.95
CA GLU A 269 14.60 -0.75 11.78
C GLU A 269 14.17 -0.59 13.24
N GLU A 270 14.36 0.61 13.79
CA GLU A 270 14.02 0.93 15.17
C GLU A 270 12.52 0.77 15.47
N VAL A 271 11.65 1.36 14.65
CA VAL A 271 10.19 1.32 14.91
C VAL A 271 9.61 -0.08 14.71
N VAL A 272 10.12 -0.84 13.74
CA VAL A 272 9.71 -2.23 13.53
C VAL A 272 10.15 -3.10 14.70
N LYS A 273 11.39 -2.95 15.16
CA LYS A 273 11.90 -3.63 16.36
C LYS A 273 11.05 -3.33 17.61
N LYS A 274 10.53 -2.11 17.73
CA LYS A 274 9.62 -1.71 18.82
C LYS A 274 8.21 -2.26 18.69
N GLY A 275 7.81 -2.73 17.52
CA GLY A 275 6.54 -3.43 17.29
C GLY A 275 5.61 -2.82 16.25
N VAL A 276 6.01 -1.73 15.57
CA VAL A 276 5.28 -1.25 14.38
C VAL A 276 5.34 -2.34 13.31
N LYS A 277 4.20 -2.66 12.70
CA LYS A 277 4.15 -3.66 11.64
C LYS A 277 4.54 -3.02 10.30
N ALA A 278 5.39 -3.69 9.54
CA ALA A 278 5.73 -3.28 8.18
C ALA A 278 5.24 -4.34 7.20
N LEU A 279 4.44 -3.93 6.21
CA LEU A 279 3.88 -4.82 5.19
C LEU A 279 4.18 -4.28 3.79
N GLY A 280 4.51 -5.16 2.86
CA GLY A 280 4.66 -4.84 1.45
C GLY A 280 3.55 -5.49 0.62
N VAL A 281 2.82 -4.70 -0.16
CA VAL A 281 1.82 -5.19 -1.13
C VAL A 281 2.32 -4.90 -2.53
N ARG A 282 2.40 -5.94 -3.37
CA ARG A 282 2.72 -5.83 -4.78
C ARG A 282 1.46 -5.74 -5.61
N VAL A 283 1.51 -4.92 -6.67
CA VAL A 283 0.46 -4.87 -7.68
C VAL A 283 1.01 -5.03 -9.08
N ARG A 284 0.16 -5.52 -9.98
CA ARG A 284 0.44 -5.67 -11.40
C ARG A 284 -0.55 -4.85 -12.22
N TRP A 285 -0.03 -4.14 -13.20
CA TRP A 285 -0.84 -3.32 -14.11
C TRP A 285 -0.96 -4.00 -15.47
N ILE A 286 -2.20 -4.13 -15.98
CA ILE A 286 -2.49 -4.67 -17.31
C ILE A 286 -3.52 -3.76 -17.96
N GLY A 287 -3.21 -3.18 -19.12
CA GLY A 287 -4.18 -2.36 -19.86
C GLY A 287 -4.73 -1.14 -19.10
N GLY A 288 -4.07 -0.69 -18.04
CA GLY A 288 -4.56 0.40 -17.17
C GLY A 288 -5.31 -0.08 -15.93
N GLU A 289 -5.59 -1.38 -15.81
CA GLU A 289 -6.21 -1.99 -14.63
C GLU A 289 -5.14 -2.47 -13.64
N CYS A 290 -5.46 -2.38 -12.35
CA CYS A 290 -4.58 -2.75 -11.26
C CYS A 290 -5.05 -4.05 -10.60
N PHE A 291 -4.15 -5.03 -10.50
CA PHE A 291 -4.38 -6.32 -9.87
C PHE A 291 -3.51 -6.47 -8.63
N PHE A 292 -4.10 -6.96 -7.54
CA PHE A 292 -3.33 -7.41 -6.39
C PHE A 292 -2.45 -8.60 -6.82
N ASP A 293 -1.14 -8.50 -6.55
CA ASP A 293 -0.13 -9.43 -7.08
C ASP A 293 0.70 -10.08 -5.97
N GLY A 294 0.20 -10.00 -4.74
CA GLY A 294 0.73 -10.68 -3.57
C GLY A 294 1.34 -9.76 -2.51
N ILE A 295 1.75 -10.39 -1.41
CA ILE A 295 2.51 -9.77 -0.33
C ILE A 295 3.99 -10.00 -0.60
N VAL A 296 4.80 -8.98 -0.42
CA VAL A 296 6.26 -9.07 -0.54
C VAL A 296 6.92 -8.81 0.81
N PRO A 297 8.01 -9.53 1.14
CA PRO A 297 8.76 -9.30 2.36
C PRO A 297 9.28 -7.86 2.43
N VAL A 298 9.12 -7.25 3.61
CA VAL A 298 9.81 -6.01 3.97
C VAL A 298 11.12 -6.39 4.64
N ILE A 299 12.23 -6.13 3.95
CA ILE A 299 13.58 -6.29 4.47
C ILE A 299 13.87 -5.04 5.30
N VAL A 300 14.01 -5.25 6.60
CA VAL A 300 14.26 -4.23 7.61
C VAL A 300 15.72 -4.30 7.99
#